data_AF-A0A7V5H025-F1
#
_entry.id   AF-A0A7V5H025-F1
#
_cell.length_a   1.000
_cell.length_b   1.000
_cell.length_c   1.000
_cell.angle_alpha   90.00
_cell.angle_beta   90.00
_cell.angle_gamma   90.00
#
_symmetry.space_group_name_H-M   'P 1'
#
loop_
_entity.id
_entity.type
_entity.pdbx_description
1 polymer ?
#
loop_
_entity_poly.entity_id
_entity_poly.type
_entity_poly.pdbx_seq_one_letter_code
_entity_poly.pdbx_strand_id
1 'polypeptide(L)'
;MGIQLSLLVTVVILLAGWVSGVLPFLKFIFGVILPYVALAVFAIGLVIRVLRWARSPVPFRITTTCGQEKSLPWIKQNKLDNPSSALGTLGRMALEVLFFRSLFRNTKASLKDDRLVYSVDKWLWFFSLAFHWSFLIIFLRHFRFFTEPIPFFVGFLQDIDGFFQVGLPIIYITDVAILVALTYLFLRRIFNAKVRIVSL
;
A
#
# COMPACT_ATOMS: atom_id res chain seq x y z
N MET A 1 -0.98 -16.07 -16.42
CA MET A 1 -0.07 -16.93 -15.62
C MET A 1 -0.79 -17.29 -14.34
N GLY A 2 -1.06 -18.57 -14.08
CA GLY A 2 -2.00 -18.98 -13.03
C GLY A 2 -1.52 -18.67 -11.61
N ILE A 3 -2.46 -18.43 -10.69
CA ILE A 3 -2.21 -18.23 -9.26
C ILE A 3 -1.37 -19.37 -8.64
N GLN A 4 -1.51 -20.59 -9.17
CA GLN A 4 -0.74 -21.77 -8.76
C GLN A 4 0.75 -21.60 -9.06
N LEU A 5 1.11 -21.04 -10.22
CA LEU A 5 2.51 -20.77 -10.56
C LEU A 5 3.09 -19.71 -9.63
N SER A 6 2.34 -18.64 -9.35
CA SER A 6 2.79 -17.60 -8.42
C SER A 6 3.02 -18.16 -7.02
N LEU A 7 2.09 -18.99 -6.49
CA LEU A 7 2.23 -19.63 -5.19
C LEU A 7 3.42 -20.60 -5.17
N LEU A 8 3.61 -21.41 -6.21
CA LEU A 8 4.75 -22.31 -6.35
C LEU A 8 6.07 -21.52 -6.31
N VAL A 9 6.17 -20.46 -7.11
CA VAL A 9 7.36 -19.59 -7.14
C VAL A 9 7.62 -18.96 -5.77
N THR A 10 6.58 -18.48 -5.07
CA THR A 10 6.73 -17.94 -3.72
C THR A 10 7.27 -19.00 -2.74
N VAL A 11 6.71 -20.21 -2.75
CA VAL A 11 7.18 -21.31 -1.89
C VAL A 11 8.63 -21.68 -2.21
N VAL A 12 8.99 -21.75 -3.49
CA VAL A 12 10.37 -22.03 -3.92
C VAL A 12 11.35 -20.96 -3.42
N ILE A 13 10.98 -19.67 -3.52
CA ILE A 13 11.81 -18.57 -3.02
C ILE A 13 11.98 -18.65 -1.50
N LEU A 14 10.91 -18.95 -0.75
CA LEU A 14 10.98 -19.09 0.72
C LEU A 14 11.89 -20.26 1.13
N LEU A 15 11.76 -21.42 0.45
CA LEU A 15 12.60 -22.58 0.69
C LEU A 15 14.06 -22.30 0.33
N ALA A 16 14.32 -21.62 -0.79
CA ALA A 16 15.67 -21.23 -1.19
C ALA A 16 16.33 -20.33 -0.14
N GLY A 17 15.57 -19.35 0.40
CA GLY A 17 16.02 -18.50 1.51
C GLY A 17 16.36 -19.31 2.76
N TRP A 18 15.51 -20.26 3.16
CA TRP A 18 15.77 -21.11 4.31
C TRP A 18 17.02 -21.99 4.14
N VAL A 19 17.14 -22.67 2.99
CA VAL A 19 18.30 -23.52 2.65
C VAL A 19 19.61 -22.71 2.64
N SER A 20 19.56 -21.47 2.17
CA SER A 20 20.73 -20.58 2.14
C SER A 20 21.29 -20.26 3.53
N GLY A 21 20.45 -20.26 4.57
CA GLY A 21 20.87 -20.03 5.95
C GLY A 21 21.60 -21.23 6.57
N VAL A 22 21.35 -22.45 6.07
CA VAL A 22 21.95 -23.69 6.58
C VAL A 22 23.30 -23.98 5.92
N LEU A 23 23.41 -23.74 4.62
CA LEU A 23 24.60 -24.10 3.84
C LEU A 23 25.67 -22.98 3.87
N PRO A 24 26.88 -23.23 4.42
CA PRO A 24 27.90 -22.18 4.61
C PRO A 24 28.31 -21.45 3.33
N PHE A 25 28.41 -22.16 2.19
CA PHE A 25 28.79 -21.57 0.91
C PHE A 25 27.69 -20.67 0.31
N LEU A 26 26.42 -20.91 0.64
CA LEU A 26 25.30 -20.07 0.20
C LEU A 26 25.17 -18.80 1.04
N LYS A 27 25.69 -18.77 2.28
CA LYS A 27 25.60 -17.60 3.16
C LYS A 27 26.23 -16.35 2.54
N PHE A 28 27.38 -16.49 1.88
CA PHE A 28 28.02 -15.34 1.21
C PHE A 28 27.19 -14.86 0.02
N ILE A 29 26.65 -15.79 -0.78
CA ILE A 29 25.83 -15.46 -1.93
C ILE A 29 24.55 -14.74 -1.51
N PHE A 30 23.81 -15.27 -0.52
CA PHE A 30 22.52 -14.73 -0.11
C PHE A 30 22.63 -13.57 0.89
N GLY A 31 23.68 -13.52 1.71
CA GLY A 31 23.89 -12.46 2.70
C GLY A 31 24.62 -11.23 2.15
N VAL A 32 25.40 -11.40 1.08
CA VAL A 32 26.23 -10.32 0.52
C VAL A 32 25.85 -10.05 -0.93
N ILE A 33 26.09 -11.01 -1.83
CA ILE A 33 25.96 -10.78 -3.28
C ILE A 33 24.52 -10.42 -3.66
N LEU A 34 23.55 -11.22 -3.24
CA LEU A 34 22.15 -11.06 -3.62
C LEU A 34 21.57 -9.70 -3.15
N PRO A 35 21.77 -9.24 -1.90
CA PRO A 35 21.34 -7.91 -1.48
C PRO A 35 21.95 -6.77 -2.30
N TYR A 36 23.26 -6.81 -2.59
CA TYR A 36 23.90 -5.77 -3.40
C TYR A 36 23.39 -5.77 -4.85
N VAL A 37 23.21 -6.95 -5.45
CA VAL A 37 22.62 -7.07 -6.79
C VAL A 37 21.18 -6.57 -6.79
N ALA A 38 20.37 -6.94 -5.79
CA ALA A 38 18.99 -6.47 -5.66
C ALA A 38 18.91 -4.95 -5.53
N LEU A 39 19.80 -4.34 -4.73
CA LEU A 39 19.90 -2.90 -4.57
C LEU A 39 20.30 -2.21 -5.88
N ALA A 40 21.30 -2.75 -6.60
CA ALA A 40 21.75 -2.21 -7.88
C ALA A 40 20.63 -2.27 -8.93
N VAL A 41 19.96 -3.43 -9.07
CA VAL A 41 18.83 -3.61 -9.99
C VAL A 41 17.68 -2.67 -9.63
N PHE A 42 17.36 -2.53 -8.35
CA PHE A 42 16.33 -1.59 -7.89
C PHE A 42 16.67 -0.14 -8.24
N ALA A 43 17.88 0.33 -7.89
CA ALA A 43 18.30 1.71 -8.11
C ALA A 43 18.39 2.05 -9.60
N ILE A 44 19.05 1.20 -10.41
CA ILE A 44 19.17 1.39 -11.86
C ILE A 44 17.78 1.33 -12.50
N GLY A 45 16.95 0.36 -12.12
CA GLY A 45 15.59 0.21 -12.63
C GLY A 45 14.71 1.42 -12.30
N LEU A 46 14.82 1.96 -11.09
CA LEU A 46 14.13 3.17 -10.66
C LEU A 46 14.54 4.36 -11.54
N VAL A 47 15.84 4.60 -11.71
CA VAL A 47 16.36 5.69 -12.54
C VAL A 47 15.88 5.57 -13.99
N ILE A 48 16.02 4.39 -14.60
CA ILE A 48 15.54 4.14 -15.97
C ILE A 48 14.03 4.43 -16.07
N ARG A 49 13.24 4.00 -15.09
CA ARG A 49 11.79 4.20 -15.10
C ARG A 49 11.40 5.67 -14.93
N VAL A 50 12.09 6.42 -14.07
CA VAL A 50 11.92 7.87 -13.92
C VAL A 50 12.27 8.60 -15.20
N LEU A 51 13.40 8.27 -15.84
CA LEU A 51 13.81 8.87 -17.11
C LEU A 51 12.84 8.58 -18.25
N ARG A 52 12.32 7.34 -18.32
CA ARG A 52 11.29 6.97 -19.30
C ARG A 52 9.99 7.73 -19.08
N TRP A 53 9.55 7.87 -17.82
CA TRP A 53 8.36 8.64 -17.49
C TRP A 53 8.53 10.13 -17.82
N ALA A 54 9.68 10.73 -17.48
CA ALA A 54 9.99 12.13 -17.78
C ALA A 54 10.02 12.44 -19.29
N ARG A 55 10.39 11.46 -20.12
CA ARG A 55 10.37 11.56 -21.59
C ARG A 55 9.01 11.25 -22.22
N SER A 56 8.04 10.75 -21.43
CA SER A 56 6.73 10.40 -21.96
C SER A 56 5.93 11.68 -22.22
N PRO A 57 5.33 11.85 -23.41
CA PRO A 57 4.51 13.03 -23.70
C PRO A 57 3.32 13.06 -22.73
N VAL A 58 3.17 14.17 -22.01
CA VAL A 58 2.06 14.35 -21.07
C VAL A 58 0.85 14.85 -21.86
N PRO A 59 -0.28 14.11 -21.90
CA PRO A 59 -1.49 14.58 -22.56
C PRO A 59 -1.99 15.86 -21.89
N PHE A 60 -2.78 16.65 -22.63
CA PHE A 60 -3.35 17.90 -22.12
C PHE A 60 -4.02 17.70 -20.76
N ARG A 61 -3.67 18.57 -19.80
CA ARG A 61 -4.16 18.45 -18.43
C ARG A 61 -5.63 18.89 -18.34
N ILE A 62 -6.54 17.95 -18.53
CA ILE A 62 -7.96 18.14 -18.24
C ILE A 62 -8.20 17.80 -16.77
N THR A 63 -8.23 18.82 -15.90
CA THR A 63 -8.48 18.62 -14.47
C THR A 63 -9.93 18.28 -14.21
N THR A 64 -10.22 17.01 -13.96
CA THR A 64 -11.53 16.59 -13.44
C THR A 64 -11.58 16.86 -11.93
N THR A 65 -12.46 17.75 -11.48
CA THR A 65 -12.69 18.00 -10.04
C THR A 65 -14.04 17.43 -9.63
N CYS A 66 -14.17 16.99 -8.37
CA CYS A 66 -15.37 16.33 -7.86
C CYS A 66 -16.27 17.30 -7.06
N GLY A 67 -16.03 18.61 -7.19
CA GLY A 67 -16.65 19.60 -6.32
C GLY A 67 -16.71 20.97 -6.97
N GLN A 68 -17.57 21.81 -6.38
CA GLN A 68 -17.86 23.13 -6.89
C GLN A 68 -16.61 24.01 -6.97
N GLU A 69 -16.42 24.65 -8.13
CA GLU A 69 -15.34 25.60 -8.37
C GLU A 69 -15.59 26.98 -7.74
N LYS A 70 -14.51 27.76 -7.60
CA LYS A 70 -14.52 29.09 -6.97
C LYS A 70 -15.22 30.16 -7.83
N SER A 71 -15.35 29.94 -9.13
CA SER A 71 -15.84 30.94 -10.11
C SER A 71 -17.26 31.46 -9.81
N LEU A 72 -18.09 30.67 -9.12
CA LEU A 72 -19.49 30.99 -8.82
C LEU A 72 -19.64 31.39 -7.34
N PRO A 73 -19.61 32.70 -6.99
CA PRO A 73 -19.56 33.17 -5.61
C PRO A 73 -20.81 32.87 -4.77
N TRP A 74 -21.94 32.55 -5.41
CA TRP A 74 -23.20 32.20 -4.74
C TRP A 74 -23.28 30.71 -4.34
N ILE A 75 -22.36 29.85 -4.77
CA ILE A 75 -22.32 28.44 -4.40
C ILE A 75 -21.10 28.18 -3.51
N LYS A 76 -21.32 27.55 -2.35
CA LYS A 76 -20.24 27.20 -1.42
C LYS A 76 -19.21 26.31 -2.10
N GLN A 77 -18.00 26.85 -2.31
CA GLN A 77 -16.88 26.11 -2.87
C GLN A 77 -16.50 24.92 -1.98
N ASN A 78 -16.27 23.76 -2.61
CA ASN A 78 -15.70 22.62 -1.93
C ASN A 78 -14.17 22.67 -2.00
N LYS A 79 -13.53 23.30 -1.00
CA LYS A 79 -12.08 23.60 -0.99
C LYS A 79 -11.17 22.37 -1.05
N LEU A 80 -11.66 21.18 -0.68
CA LEU A 80 -10.87 19.94 -0.71
C LEU A 80 -11.12 19.13 -1.98
N ASP A 81 -12.36 19.11 -2.49
CA ASP A 81 -12.70 18.41 -3.74
C ASP A 81 -12.39 19.25 -5.00
N ASN A 82 -12.24 20.57 -4.85
CA ASN A 82 -11.80 21.52 -5.88
C ASN A 82 -10.94 22.65 -5.27
N PRO A 83 -9.67 22.34 -4.92
CA PRO A 83 -8.78 23.30 -4.27
C PRO A 83 -8.36 24.41 -5.23
N SER A 84 -8.46 25.66 -4.76
CA SER A 84 -8.02 26.86 -5.48
C SER A 84 -6.76 27.49 -4.87
N SER A 85 -6.10 26.81 -3.92
CA SER A 85 -4.89 27.27 -3.25
C SER A 85 -3.95 26.10 -2.98
N ALA A 86 -2.65 26.38 -2.82
CA ALA A 86 -1.64 25.36 -2.52
C ALA A 86 -1.97 24.58 -1.23
N LEU A 87 -2.44 25.29 -0.19
CA LEU A 87 -2.87 24.66 1.07
C LEU A 87 -4.08 23.74 0.88
N GLY A 88 -5.05 24.11 0.05
CA GLY A 88 -6.19 23.26 -0.28
C GLY A 88 -5.74 21.99 -1.01
N THR A 89 -4.79 22.12 -1.93
CA THR A 89 -4.19 20.97 -2.64
C THR A 89 -3.45 20.06 -1.67
N LEU A 90 -2.66 20.62 -0.75
CA LEU A 90 -1.96 19.85 0.27
C LEU A 90 -2.96 19.08 1.16
N GLY A 91 -4.04 19.73 1.61
CA GLY A 91 -5.10 19.09 2.38
C GLY A 91 -5.80 17.95 1.60
N ARG A 92 -6.12 18.18 0.32
CA ARG A 92 -6.65 17.13 -0.56
C ARG A 92 -5.68 15.94 -0.65
N MET A 93 -4.42 16.21 -0.94
CA MET A 93 -3.39 15.18 -1.09
C MET A 93 -3.19 14.40 0.22
N ALA A 94 -3.18 15.07 1.37
CA ALA A 94 -3.10 14.41 2.66
C ALA A 94 -4.28 13.45 2.90
N LEU A 95 -5.51 13.86 2.56
CA LEU A 95 -6.70 13.00 2.69
C LEU A 95 -6.68 11.82 1.72
N GLU A 96 -6.15 11.99 0.52
CA GLU A 96 -6.01 10.89 -0.43
C GLU A 96 -4.90 9.92 -0.03
N VAL A 97 -3.76 10.41 0.44
CA VAL A 97 -2.60 9.57 0.80
C VAL A 97 -2.81 8.85 2.13
N LEU A 98 -3.30 9.55 3.16
CA LEU A 98 -3.40 9.01 4.52
C LEU A 98 -4.71 8.26 4.77
N PHE A 99 -5.79 8.64 4.08
CA PHE A 99 -7.14 8.14 4.37
C PHE A 99 -7.85 7.55 3.15
N PHE A 100 -7.23 7.53 1.97
CA PHE A 100 -7.85 7.02 0.72
C PHE A 100 -9.28 7.56 0.51
N ARG A 101 -9.47 8.87 0.69
CA ARG A 101 -10.80 9.51 0.69
C ARG A 101 -11.60 9.25 -0.59
N SER A 102 -10.96 9.21 -1.75
CA SER A 102 -11.60 8.82 -3.01
C SER A 102 -12.10 7.38 -2.99
N LEU A 103 -11.32 6.44 -2.44
CA LEU A 103 -11.68 5.04 -2.30
C LEU A 103 -12.87 4.84 -1.34
N PHE A 104 -12.97 5.67 -0.30
CA PHE A 104 -14.13 5.66 0.60
C PHE A 104 -15.44 5.99 -0.13
N ARG A 105 -15.38 6.74 -1.23
CA ARG A 105 -16.53 7.12 -2.05
C ARG A 105 -16.78 6.16 -3.21
N ASN A 106 -16.07 5.02 -3.26
CA ASN A 106 -16.19 4.05 -4.33
C ASN A 106 -17.57 3.37 -4.32
N THR A 107 -18.47 3.84 -5.19
CA THR A 107 -19.82 3.31 -5.37
C THR A 107 -19.80 2.12 -6.33
N LYS A 108 -20.40 1.03 -5.89
CA LYS A 108 -20.63 -0.21 -6.63
C LYS A 108 -22.12 -0.28 -6.98
N ALA A 109 -22.41 -0.28 -8.29
CA ALA A 109 -23.73 -0.62 -8.80
C ALA A 109 -23.97 -2.13 -8.67
N SER A 110 -25.13 -2.50 -8.13
CA SER A 110 -25.65 -3.86 -8.01
C SER A 110 -27.09 -3.87 -8.52
N LEU A 111 -27.49 -4.89 -9.26
CA LEU A 111 -28.90 -5.15 -9.50
C LEU A 111 -29.45 -5.89 -8.28
N LYS A 112 -30.53 -5.38 -7.70
CA LYS A 112 -31.31 -6.08 -6.67
C LYS A 112 -32.78 -5.91 -7.03
N ASP A 113 -33.49 -7.02 -7.19
CA ASP A 113 -34.92 -7.05 -7.53
C ASP A 113 -35.25 -6.17 -8.77
N ASP A 114 -34.48 -6.33 -9.85
CA ASP A 114 -34.52 -5.54 -11.09
C ASP A 114 -34.31 -4.02 -10.94
N ARG A 115 -33.87 -3.57 -9.76
CA ARG A 115 -33.51 -2.17 -9.49
C ARG A 115 -32.01 -2.02 -9.35
N LEU A 116 -31.49 -0.95 -9.95
CA LEU A 116 -30.08 -0.61 -9.84
C LEU A 116 -29.83 0.10 -8.51
N VAL A 117 -29.12 -0.56 -7.60
CA VAL A 117 -28.77 -0.06 -6.27
C VAL A 117 -27.28 0.27 -6.23
N TYR A 118 -26.93 1.46 -5.75
CA TYR A 118 -25.55 1.86 -5.52
C TYR A 118 -25.19 1.65 -4.04
N SER A 119 -24.14 0.85 -3.81
CA SER A 119 -23.59 0.57 -2.48
C SER A 119 -22.14 1.05 -2.40
N VAL A 120 -21.66 1.49 -1.25
CA VAL A 120 -20.25 1.91 -1.09
C VAL A 120 -19.41 0.72 -0.64
N ASP A 121 -18.27 0.46 -1.29
CA ASP A 121 -17.32 -0.62 -0.90
C ASP A 121 -16.46 -0.20 0.30
N LYS A 122 -17.11 -0.01 1.47
CA LYS A 122 -16.46 0.42 2.72
C LYS A 122 -15.42 -0.59 3.21
N TRP A 123 -15.60 -1.87 2.92
CA TRP A 123 -14.67 -2.93 3.32
C TRP A 123 -13.35 -2.84 2.56
N LEU A 124 -13.41 -2.59 1.24
CA LEU A 124 -12.18 -2.32 0.48
C LEU A 124 -11.42 -1.14 1.06
N TRP A 125 -12.11 -0.04 1.36
CA TRP A 125 -11.48 1.12 1.98
C TRP A 125 -10.83 0.77 3.32
N PHE A 126 -11.56 0.14 4.23
CA PHE A 126 -11.09 -0.19 5.57
C PHE A 126 -9.86 -1.11 5.55
N PHE A 127 -9.91 -2.22 4.83
CA PHE A 127 -8.78 -3.16 4.78
C PHE A 127 -7.60 -2.61 3.98
N SER A 128 -7.83 -1.77 2.96
CA SER A 128 -6.74 -1.07 2.28
C SER A 128 -6.04 -0.09 3.23
N LEU A 129 -6.82 0.65 4.02
CA LEU A 129 -6.29 1.60 5.01
C LEU A 129 -5.51 0.88 6.12
N ALA A 130 -6.10 -0.19 6.68
CA ALA A 130 -5.45 -1.01 7.70
C ALA A 130 -4.13 -1.62 7.19
N PHE A 131 -4.10 -2.12 5.95
CA PHE A 131 -2.88 -2.63 5.32
C PHE A 131 -1.79 -1.56 5.24
N HIS A 132 -2.09 -0.38 4.68
CA HIS A 132 -1.07 0.65 4.46
C HIS A 132 -0.56 1.28 5.76
N TRP A 133 -1.43 1.52 6.75
CA TRP A 133 -1.00 2.03 8.05
C TRP A 133 -0.18 1.01 8.83
N SER A 134 -0.58 -0.26 8.82
CA SER A 134 0.23 -1.32 9.43
C SER A 134 1.59 -1.42 8.76
N PHE A 135 1.63 -1.42 7.42
CA PHE A 135 2.88 -1.46 6.66
C PHE A 135 3.78 -0.26 6.99
N LEU A 136 3.23 0.95 7.05
CA LEU A 136 3.99 2.16 7.40
C LEU A 136 4.60 2.05 8.80
N ILE A 137 3.82 1.65 9.81
CA ILE A 137 4.31 1.52 11.19
C ILE A 137 5.36 0.41 11.26
N ILE A 138 5.12 -0.75 10.64
CA ILE A 138 6.09 -1.84 10.55
C ILE A 138 7.38 -1.34 9.90
N PHE A 139 7.30 -0.66 8.76
CA PHE A 139 8.44 -0.10 8.06
C PHE A 139 9.24 0.87 8.93
N LEU A 140 8.57 1.79 9.64
CA LEU A 140 9.23 2.72 10.56
C LEU A 140 9.92 1.99 11.71
N ARG A 141 9.31 0.94 12.28
CA ARG A 141 9.93 0.14 13.34
C ARG A 141 11.16 -0.64 12.86
N HIS A 142 11.20 -1.02 11.59
CA HIS A 142 12.35 -1.72 11.01
C HIS A 142 13.61 -0.84 10.95
N PHE A 143 13.51 0.49 11.07
CA PHE A 143 14.70 1.37 11.20
C PHE A 143 15.62 0.98 12.35
N ARG A 144 15.12 0.29 13.39
CA ARG A 144 15.95 -0.27 14.46
C ARG A 144 17.12 -1.13 13.96
N PHE A 145 17.00 -1.72 12.77
CA PHE A 145 18.00 -2.58 12.18
C PHE A 145 18.97 -1.86 11.23
N PHE A 146 18.71 -0.60 10.90
CA PHE A 146 19.46 0.14 9.88
C PHE A 146 20.28 1.30 10.43
N THR A 147 20.01 1.75 11.65
CA THR A 147 20.64 2.94 12.23
C THR A 147 21.09 2.70 13.66
N GLU A 148 22.31 3.13 13.97
CA GLU A 148 22.88 3.17 15.32
C GLU A 148 23.33 4.62 15.60
N PRO A 149 22.73 5.33 16.59
CA PRO A 149 21.73 4.85 17.55
C PRO A 149 20.32 4.69 16.96
N ILE A 150 19.46 3.93 17.65
CA ILE A 150 18.06 3.73 17.26
C ILE A 150 17.30 5.08 17.36
N PRO A 151 16.55 5.50 16.32
CA PRO A 151 15.80 6.76 16.35
C PRO A 151 14.70 6.74 17.42
N PHE A 152 14.50 7.88 18.08
CA PHE A 152 13.54 8.00 19.20
C PHE A 152 12.09 7.58 18.84
N PHE A 153 11.66 7.81 17.60
CA PHE A 153 10.30 7.47 17.16
C PHE A 153 10.06 5.96 17.12
N VAL A 154 11.10 5.14 17.01
CA VAL A 154 10.98 3.68 16.94
C VAL A 154 10.48 3.14 18.28
N GLY A 155 11.08 3.55 19.39
CA GLY A 155 10.66 3.13 20.73
C GLY A 155 9.20 3.52 21.01
N PHE A 156 8.84 4.77 20.72
CA PHE A 156 7.47 5.26 20.84
C PHE A 156 6.45 4.43 20.04
N LEU A 157 6.78 4.08 18.80
CA LEU A 157 5.91 3.23 17.98
C LEU A 157 5.81 1.80 18.53
N GLN A 158 6.91 1.23 19.04
CA GLN A 158 6.89 -0.11 19.64
C GLN A 158 6.04 -0.15 20.91
N ASP A 159 6.07 0.89 21.75
CA ASP A 159 5.29 0.95 22.98
C ASP A 159 3.79 1.03 22.70
N ILE A 160 3.37 1.86 21.74
CA ILE A 160 1.97 1.98 21.33
C ILE A 160 1.47 0.70 20.68
N ASP A 161 2.24 0.17 19.73
CA ASP A 161 1.84 -1.00 18.95
C ASP A 161 1.91 -2.30 19.76
N GLY A 162 2.76 -2.32 20.79
CA GLY A 162 2.97 -3.43 21.72
C GLY A 162 2.17 -3.29 23.01
N PHE A 163 1.19 -2.37 23.07
CA PHE A 163 0.46 -2.00 24.28
C PHE A 163 -0.12 -3.19 25.06
N PHE A 164 -0.63 -4.21 24.36
CA PHE A 164 -1.22 -5.38 25.00
C PHE A 164 -0.20 -6.32 25.65
N GLN A 165 1.10 -6.19 25.33
CA GLN A 165 2.20 -7.01 25.87
C GLN A 165 1.92 -8.52 25.83
N VAL A 166 1.21 -8.98 24.79
CA VAL A 166 0.82 -10.39 24.62
C VAL A 166 1.95 -11.15 23.92
N GLY A 167 2.37 -12.26 24.52
CA GLY A 167 3.38 -13.15 23.95
C GLY A 167 4.83 -12.78 24.26
N LEU A 168 5.74 -13.73 24.00
CA LEU A 168 7.19 -13.55 24.10
C LEU A 168 7.84 -14.13 22.83
N PRO A 169 8.32 -13.32 21.86
CA PRO A 169 8.32 -11.84 21.82
C PRO A 169 6.92 -11.22 21.71
N ILE A 170 6.81 -9.93 22.06
CA ILE A 170 5.54 -9.17 22.05
C ILE A 170 4.94 -9.21 20.65
N ILE A 171 3.68 -9.64 20.55
CA ILE A 171 2.89 -9.58 19.33
C ILE A 171 2.34 -8.17 19.20
N TYR A 172 2.66 -7.52 18.08
CA TYR A 172 2.23 -6.16 17.79
C TYR A 172 0.89 -6.13 17.07
N ILE A 173 0.08 -5.10 17.35
CA ILE A 173 -1.26 -4.94 16.74
C ILE A 173 -1.14 -4.82 15.22
N THR A 174 -0.14 -4.08 14.73
CA THR A 174 0.09 -3.90 13.28
C THR A 174 0.45 -5.20 12.58
N ASP A 175 1.15 -6.14 13.24
CA ASP A 175 1.50 -7.43 12.65
C ASP A 175 0.26 -8.32 12.46
N VAL A 176 -0.69 -8.26 13.40
CA VAL A 176 -1.97 -8.95 13.25
C VAL A 176 -2.85 -8.25 12.22
N ALA A 177 -2.94 -6.93 12.29
CA ALA A 177 -3.78 -6.12 11.40
C ALA A 177 -3.35 -6.25 9.93
N ILE A 178 -2.04 -6.26 9.64
CA ILE A 178 -1.53 -6.43 8.27
C ILE A 178 -1.88 -7.81 7.70
N LEU A 179 -1.81 -8.87 8.51
CA LEU A 179 -2.16 -10.24 8.09
C LEU A 179 -3.66 -10.36 7.79
N VAL A 180 -4.52 -9.83 8.66
CA VAL A 180 -5.98 -9.82 8.45
C VAL A 180 -6.33 -9.01 7.19
N ALA A 181 -5.74 -7.82 7.04
CA ALA A 181 -5.99 -6.95 5.90
C ALA A 181 -5.50 -7.57 4.57
N LEU A 182 -4.29 -8.13 4.54
CA LEU A 182 -3.76 -8.85 3.38
C LEU A 182 -4.64 -10.03 3.01
N THR A 183 -5.07 -10.81 3.99
CA THR A 183 -5.94 -11.98 3.77
C THR A 183 -7.25 -11.54 3.12
N TYR A 184 -7.92 -10.52 3.64
CA TYR A 184 -9.14 -9.99 3.02
C TYR A 184 -8.90 -9.50 1.59
N LEU A 185 -7.86 -8.67 1.36
CA LEU A 185 -7.58 -8.09 0.04
C LEU A 185 -7.20 -9.17 -0.99
N PHE A 186 -6.48 -10.21 -0.57
CA PHE A 186 -6.13 -11.35 -1.39
C PHE A 186 -7.36 -12.20 -1.74
N LEU A 187 -8.19 -12.57 -0.76
CA LEU A 187 -9.43 -13.31 -0.99
C LEU A 187 -10.38 -12.52 -1.91
N ARG A 188 -10.48 -11.20 -1.73
CA ARG A 188 -11.23 -10.31 -2.62
C ARG A 188 -10.71 -10.40 -4.06
N ARG A 189 -9.39 -10.44 -4.27
CA ARG A 189 -8.79 -10.57 -5.61
C ARG A 189 -9.13 -11.92 -6.27
N ILE A 190 -9.19 -13.00 -5.50
CA ILE A 190 -9.48 -14.35 -6.00
C ILE A 190 -10.97 -14.55 -6.31
N PHE A 191 -11.84 -14.18 -5.37
CA PHE A 191 -13.26 -14.51 -5.45
C PHE A 191 -14.09 -13.49 -6.22
N ASN A 192 -13.63 -12.24 -6.34
CA ASN A 192 -14.35 -11.26 -7.14
C ASN A 192 -14.03 -11.45 -8.64
N ALA A 193 -14.97 -12.03 -9.38
CA ALA A 193 -14.83 -12.30 -10.81
C ALA A 193 -14.37 -11.06 -11.61
N LYS A 194 -14.94 -9.88 -11.33
CA LYS A 194 -14.56 -8.64 -12.02
C LYS A 194 -13.09 -8.28 -11.83
N VAL A 195 -12.59 -8.47 -10.61
CA VAL A 195 -11.18 -8.15 -10.27
C VAL A 195 -10.25 -9.24 -10.80
N ARG A 196 -10.65 -10.50 -10.69
CA ARG A 196 -9.90 -11.65 -11.19
C ARG A 196 -9.62 -11.52 -12.69
N ILE A 197 -10.64 -11.19 -13.50
CA ILE A 197 -10.51 -11.05 -14.96
C ILE A 197 -9.47 -10.00 -15.37
N VAL A 198 -9.36 -8.90 -14.63
CA VAL A 198 -8.45 -7.80 -14.98
C VAL A 198 -7.03 -8.02 -14.43
N SER A 199 -6.87 -8.90 -13.43
CA SER A 199 -5.60 -9.04 -12.68
C SER A 199 -4.86 -10.36 -12.88
N LEU A 200 -5.53 -11.44 -13.28
CA LEU A 200 -5.00 -12.82 -13.36
C LEU A 200 -5.25 -13.42 -14.75
#